data_AF-A0A925KZZ3-F1
#
_entry.id   AF-A0A925KZZ3-F1
#
_cell.length_a   1.000
_cell.length_b   1.000
_cell.length_c   1.000
_cell.angle_alpha   90.00
_cell.angle_beta   90.00
_cell.angle_gamma   90.00
#
_symmetry.space_group_name_H-M   'P 1'
#
loop_
_entity.id
_entity.type
_entity.pdbx_description
1 polymer ?
#
loop_
_entity_poly.entity_id
_entity_poly.type
_entity_poly.pdbx_seq_one_letter_code
_entity_poly.pdbx_strand_id
1 'polypeptide(L)' 'MYLLDTNVLSALRRPEMAPSSLVAWAGSIPVADLYISAMTIYELELGVRRIERRDPAQGEILRTWLTRIG' A
#
# COMPACT_ATOMS: atom_id res chain seq x y z
N MET A 1 18.16 -0.63 -3.86
CA MET A 1 17.41 -0.21 -2.65
C MET A 1 16.49 0.96 -2.99
N TYR A 2 15.22 0.86 -2.63
CA TYR A 2 14.19 1.89 -2.86
C TYR A 2 13.31 2.05 -1.62
N LEU A 3 12.98 3.29 -1.27
CA LEU A 3 11.98 3.61 -0.26
C LEU A 3 10.66 3.91 -0.98
N LEU A 4 9.63 3.11 -0.69
CA LEU A 4 8.33 3.23 -1.32
C LEU A 4 7.47 4.26 -0.59
N ASP A 5 6.86 5.14 -1.37
CA ASP A 5 5.88 6.11 -0.89
C ASP A 5 4.47 5.50 -0.82
N THR A 6 3.57 6.19 -0.12
CA THR A 6 2.17 5.81 0.08
C THR A 6 1.43 5.61 -1.24
N ASN A 7 1.74 6.41 -2.26
CA ASN A 7 1.09 6.31 -3.58
C ASN A 7 1.44 4.99 -4.31
N VAL A 8 2.70 4.56 -4.26
CA VAL A 8 3.19 3.33 -4.88
C VAL A 8 2.53 2.14 -4.20
N LEU A 9 2.54 2.10 -2.86
CA LEU A 9 1.87 1.02 -2.12
C LEU A 9 0.37 0.99 -2.38
N SER A 10 -0.27 2.16 -2.45
CA SER A 10 -1.71 2.25 -2.72
C SER A 10 -2.07 1.75 -4.12
N ALA A 11 -1.21 1.99 -5.12
CA ALA A 11 -1.38 1.46 -6.47
C ALA A 11 -1.13 -0.06 -6.51
N LEU A 12 -0.02 -0.53 -5.92
CA LEU A 12 0.36 -1.94 -5.88
C LEU A 12 -0.59 -2.82 -5.05
N ARG A 13 -1.47 -2.23 -4.22
CA ARG A 13 -2.59 -2.94 -3.59
C ARG A 13 -3.54 -3.58 -4.61
N ARG A 14 -3.75 -2.91 -5.74
CA ARG A 14 -4.59 -3.38 -6.85
C ARG A 14 -3.74 -3.43 -8.11
N PRO A 15 -2.81 -4.40 -8.20
CA PRO A 15 -1.86 -4.47 -9.30
C PRO A 15 -2.56 -4.62 -10.67
N GLU A 16 -3.75 -5.19 -10.70
CA GLU A 16 -4.61 -5.28 -11.90
C GLU A 16 -5.09 -3.92 -12.43
N MET A 17 -5.12 -2.89 -11.56
CA MET A 17 -5.51 -1.52 -11.92
C MET A 17 -4.31 -0.56 -11.99
N ALA A 18 -3.10 -1.02 -11.62
CA ALA A 18 -1.91 -0.20 -11.60
C ALA A 18 -1.26 -0.11 -13.00
N PRO A 19 -0.46 0.94 -13.29
CA PRO A 19 0.32 0.99 -14.52
C PRO A 19 1.21 -0.26 -14.65
N SER A 20 1.17 -0.93 -15.80
CA SER A 20 1.94 -2.15 -16.03
C SER A 20 3.44 -1.95 -15.83
N SER A 21 3.96 -0.76 -16.16
CA SER A 21 5.35 -0.37 -15.91
C SER A 21 5.70 -0.31 -14.43
N LEU A 22 4.78 0.16 -13.57
CA LEU A 22 4.98 0.20 -12.12
C LEU A 22 5.03 -1.21 -11.53
N VAL A 23 4.12 -2.08 -11.97
CA VAL A 23 4.09 -3.48 -11.52
C VAL A 23 5.35 -4.23 -11.97
N ALA A 24 5.75 -4.05 -13.23
CA ALA A 24 6.97 -4.66 -13.76
C ALA A 24 8.24 -4.17 -13.05
N TRP A 25 8.32 -2.87 -12.75
CA TRP A 25 9.43 -2.30 -11.98
C TRP A 25 9.48 -2.82 -10.55
N ALA A 26 8.35 -2.83 -9.84
CA ALA A 26 8.30 -3.33 -8.47
C ALA A 26 8.65 -4.83 -8.41
N GLY A 27 8.20 -5.61 -9.39
CA GLY A 27 8.49 -7.04 -9.51
C GLY A 27 9.92 -7.37 -9.96
N SER A 28 10.68 -6.42 -10.51
CA SER A 28 12.08 -6.65 -10.90
C SER A 28 13.08 -6.41 -9.78
N ILE A 29 12.63 -5.86 -8.64
CA ILE A 29 13.48 -5.53 -7.50
C ILE A 29 13.33 -6.62 -6.43
N PRO A 30 14.43 -7.16 -5.87
CA PRO A 30 14.36 -8.05 -4.72
C PRO A 30 13.60 -7.40 -3.56
N VAL A 31 12.72 -8.15 -2.87
CA VAL A 31 11.93 -7.60 -1.75
C VAL A 31 12.83 -7.02 -0.64
N ALA A 32 14.01 -7.61 -0.41
CA ALA A 32 14.99 -7.12 0.57
C ALA A 32 15.57 -5.72 0.21
N ASP A 33 15.39 -5.27 -1.02
CA ASP A 33 15.77 -3.95 -1.49
C ASP A 33 14.61 -2.94 -1.50
N LEU A 34 13.41 -3.35 -1.10
CA LEU A 34 12.23 -2.49 -1.00
C LEU A 34 11.95 -2.17 0.48
N TYR A 35 11.88 -0.88 0.78
CA TYR A 35 11.70 -0.36 2.12
C TYR A 35 10.45 0.50 2.20
N ILE A 36 9.87 0.61 3.39
CA ILE A 36 8.73 1.48 3.67
C ILE A 36 9.08 2.31 4.89
N SER A 37 8.75 3.61 4.87
CA SER A 37 8.93 4.48 6.04
C SER A 37 7.85 4.23 7.07
N ALA A 38 8.17 4.33 8.37
CA ALA A 38 7.16 4.37 9.42
C ALA A 38 6.11 5.48 9.20
N MET A 39 6.51 6.58 8.53
CA MET A 39 5.59 7.66 8.15
C MET A 39 4.56 7.21 7.10
N THR A 40 4.99 6.44 6.10
CA THR A 40 4.11 5.85 5.08
C THR A 40 3.08 4.91 5.70
N ILE A 41 3.49 4.11 6.70
CA ILE A 41 2.56 3.28 7.47
C ILE A 41 1.55 4.14 8.24
N TYR A 42 1.99 5.23 8.88
CA TYR A 42 1.10 6.16 9.57
C TYR A 42 0.07 6.81 8.62
N GLU A 43 0.48 7.21 7.41
CA GLU A 43 -0.41 7.77 6.41
C GLU A 43 -1.48 6.77 5.95
N LEU A 44 -1.07 5.51 5.70
CA LEU A 44 -2.00 4.43 5.36
C LEU A 44 -2.99 4.18 6.50
N GLU A 45 -2.53 4.08 7.74
CA GLU A 45 -3.39 3.94 8.93
C GLU A 45 -4.43 5.07 9.03
N LEU A 46 -3.98 6.32 8.85
CA LEU A 46 -4.87 7.47 8.87
C LEU A 46 -5.91 7.40 7.74
N GLY A 47 -5.48 6.97 6.54
CA GLY A 47 -6.36 6.73 5.40
C GLY A 47 -7.42 5.66 5.69
N VAL A 48 -7.01 4.50 6.20
CA VAL A 48 -7.92 3.40 6.57
C VAL A 48 -8.94 3.88 7.59
N ARG A 49 -8.52 4.52 8.69
CA ARG A 49 -9.43 5.06 9.72
C ARG A 49 -10.42 6.10 9.21
N ARG A 50 -10.04 6.87 8.19
CA ARG A 50 -10.98 7.81 7.54
C ARG A 50 -12.05 7.06 6.75
N ILE A 51 -11.67 5.99 6.05
CA ILE A 51 -12.62 5.16 5.31
C ILE A 51 -13.51 4.36 6.27
N GLU A 52 -12.95 3.72 7.30
CA GLU A 52 -13.74 2.98 8.32
C GLU A 52 -14.89 3.82 8.92
N ARG A 53 -14.67 5.13 9.13
CA ARG A 53 -15.71 6.05 9.61
C ARG A 53 -16.78 6.43 8.58
N ARG A 54 -16.44 6.41 7.30
CA ARG A 54 -17.31 6.82 6.19
C ARG A 54 -18.04 5.63 5.56
N ASP A 55 -17.35 4.51 5.41
CA ASP A 55 -17.77 3.27 4.76
C ASP A 55 -17.11 2.11 5.52
N PRO A 56 -17.80 1.54 6.52
CA PRO A 56 -17.25 0.47 7.35
C PRO A 56 -16.86 -0.79 6.55
N ALA A 57 -17.64 -1.14 5.53
CA ALA A 57 -17.37 -2.32 4.71
C ALA A 57 -16.10 -2.16 3.88
N GLN A 58 -15.93 -1.02 3.23
CA GLN A 58 -14.69 -0.70 2.52
C GLN A 58 -13.50 -0.53 3.48
N GLY A 59 -13.76 0.02 4.67
CA GLY A 59 -12.77 0.18 5.73
C GLY A 59 -12.17 -1.16 6.18
N GLU A 60 -13.00 -2.17 6.40
CA GLU A 60 -12.58 -3.52 6.79
C GLU A 60 -11.69 -4.18 5.73
N ILE A 61 -12.01 -4.00 4.44
CA ILE A 61 -11.20 -4.49 3.33
C ILE A 61 -9.80 -3.84 3.36
N LEU A 62 -9.73 -2.52 3.54
CA LEU A 62 -8.45 -1.80 3.60
C LEU A 62 -7.66 -2.12 4.87
N ARG A 63 -8.33 -2.29 6.01
CA ARG A 63 -7.74 -2.74 7.28
C ARG A 63 -7.08 -4.08 7.14
N THR A 64 -7.79 -5.06 6.58
CA THR A 64 -7.28 -6.42 6.35
C THR A 64 -6.06 -6.41 5.44
N TRP A 65 -6.08 -5.59 4.39
CA TRP A 65 -4.93 -5.41 3.52
C TRP A 65 -3.73 -4.80 4.26
N LEU A 66 -3.93 -3.72 5.01
CA LEU A 66 -2.85 -3.02 5.73
C LEU A 66 -2.18 -3.93 6.77
N THR A 67 -2.95 -4.77 7.47
CA THR A 67 -2.39 -5.72 8.45
C THR A 67 -1.51 -6.82 7.84
N ARG A 68 -1.55 -7.03 6.52
CA ARG A 68 -0.68 -7.98 5.81
C ARG A 68 0.65 -7.37 5.36
N ILE A 69 0.84 -6.06 5.52
CA ILE A 69 2.08 -5.36 5.17
C ILE A 69 3.17 -5.58 6.26
N GLY A 70 2.80 -6.16 7.40
CA GLY A 70 3.70 -6.53 8.50
C GLY A 70 4.22 -7.96 8.39
#